data_AF-A0A7Y3L8A6-F1
#
_entry.id   AF-A0A7Y3L8A6-F1
#
_cell.length_a   1.000
_cell.length_b   1.000
_cell.length_c   1.000
_cell.angle_alpha   90.00
_cell.angle_beta   90.00
_cell.angle_gamma   90.00
#
_symmetry.space_group_name_H-M   'P 1'
#
loop_
_entity.id
_entity.type
_entity.pdbx_description
1 polymer ?
#
loop_
_entity_poly.entity_id
_entity_poly.type
_entity_poly.pdbx_seq_one_letter_code
_entity_poly.pdbx_strand_id
1 'polypeptide(L)'
;MEDLPVVSVLDRDECVDRLSAAPLARILVSVRCLPTALPARIRILNREKILIASTDTSILLAAQRHDVLTVQVDGVDEQDHTWSVVASGIAEVAAESEQMNDVLAGAPGFSGQLVSLPMSVVVGQRH
;
A
#
# COMPACT_ATOMS: atom_id res chain seq x y z
N MET A 1 -3.63 36.50 -4.13
CA MET A 1 -4.42 35.28 -4.39
C MET A 1 -3.42 34.34 -5.04
N GLU A 2 -2.79 33.49 -4.24
CA GLU A 2 -1.82 32.52 -4.77
C GLU A 2 -2.57 31.54 -5.68
N ASP A 3 -2.08 31.35 -6.90
CA ASP A 3 -2.56 30.29 -7.79
C ASP A 3 -2.31 28.95 -7.08
N LEU A 4 -3.39 28.25 -6.74
CA LEU A 4 -3.27 26.90 -6.19
C LEU A 4 -2.60 26.00 -7.24
N PRO A 5 -1.66 25.13 -6.84
CA PRO A 5 -1.00 24.23 -7.78
C PRO A 5 -2.03 23.37 -8.53
N VAL A 6 -1.81 23.19 -9.82
CA VAL A 6 -2.72 22.46 -10.71
C VAL A 6 -2.67 20.97 -10.35
N VAL A 7 -3.71 20.49 -9.65
CA VAL A 7 -3.84 19.08 -9.32
C VAL A 7 -4.33 18.29 -10.53
N SER A 8 -3.60 17.25 -10.91
CA SER A 8 -3.99 16.29 -11.95
C SER A 8 -4.31 14.94 -11.33
N VAL A 9 -5.40 14.31 -11.80
CA VAL A 9 -5.76 12.94 -11.40
C VAL A 9 -4.91 11.97 -12.21
N LEU A 10 -4.26 11.03 -11.51
CA LEU A 10 -3.53 9.93 -12.14
C LEU A 10 -4.51 8.86 -12.60
N ASP A 11 -4.26 8.25 -13.75
CA ASP A 11 -5.03 7.10 -14.16
C ASP A 11 -4.67 5.86 -13.32
N ARG A 12 -5.45 4.79 -13.48
CA ARG A 12 -5.27 3.57 -12.67
C ARG A 12 -3.92 2.90 -12.95
N ASP A 13 -3.45 2.89 -14.19
CA ASP A 13 -2.21 2.22 -14.54
C ASP A 13 -1.00 2.98 -13.98
N GLU A 14 -1.01 4.31 -14.08
CA GLU A 14 -0.02 5.17 -13.43
C GLU A 14 -0.02 4.94 -11.91
N CYS A 15 -1.19 4.86 -11.28
CA CYS A 15 -1.28 4.57 -9.84
C CYS A 15 -0.63 3.23 -9.48
N VAL A 16 -0.91 2.18 -10.25
CA VAL A 16 -0.37 0.84 -10.02
C VAL A 16 1.15 0.81 -10.24
N ASP A 17 1.65 1.55 -11.24
CA ASP A 17 3.08 1.64 -11.52
C ASP A 17 3.82 2.32 -10.36
N ARG A 18 3.27 3.41 -9.83
CA ARG A 18 3.82 4.10 -8.65
C ARG A 18 3.78 3.23 -7.39
N LEU A 19 2.68 2.51 -7.15
CA LEU A 19 2.58 1.53 -6.05
C LEU A 19 3.61 0.41 -6.19
N SER A 20 3.85 -0.07 -7.41
CA SER A 20 4.80 -1.16 -7.69
C SER A 20 6.26 -0.72 -7.49
N ALA A 21 6.57 0.53 -7.80
CA ALA A 21 7.91 1.10 -7.66
C ALA A 21 8.24 1.54 -6.22
N ALA A 22 7.24 1.65 -5.33
CA ALA A 22 7.43 2.16 -3.98
C ALA A 22 8.29 1.21 -3.11
N PRO A 23 9.41 1.69 -2.53
CA PRO A 23 10.23 0.88 -1.64
C PRO A 23 9.60 0.66 -0.26
N LEU A 24 8.67 1.55 0.13
CA LEU A 24 7.98 1.57 1.41
C LEU A 24 6.59 2.18 1.20
N ALA A 25 5.59 1.68 1.93
CA ALA A 25 4.26 2.24 1.99
C ALA A 25 3.81 2.50 3.42
N ARG A 26 2.79 3.34 3.58
CA ARG A 26 2.05 3.53 4.83
C ARG A 26 0.74 2.75 4.76
N ILE A 27 0.54 1.85 5.71
CA ILE A 27 -0.69 1.07 5.87
C ILE A 27 -1.53 1.77 6.92
N LEU A 28 -2.65 2.34 6.49
CA LEU A 28 -3.63 2.90 7.39
C LEU A 28 -4.53 1.77 7.88
N VAL A 29 -4.57 1.62 9.20
CA VAL A 29 -5.36 0.62 9.92
C VAL A 29 -6.14 1.30 11.04
N SER A 30 -7.32 0.77 11.36
CA SER A 30 -8.12 1.23 12.50
C SER A 30 -7.74 0.46 13.77
N VAL A 31 -7.11 1.14 14.72
CA VAL A 31 -6.76 0.57 16.03
C VAL A 31 -7.68 1.17 17.07
N ARG A 32 -8.62 0.39 17.61
CA ARG A 32 -9.64 0.89 18.56
C ARG A 32 -10.39 2.12 18.03
N CYS A 33 -10.77 2.08 16.76
CA CYS A 33 -11.42 3.19 16.03
C CYS A 33 -10.53 4.41 15.78
N LEU A 34 -9.22 4.34 16.07
CA LEU A 34 -8.27 5.40 15.77
C LEU A 34 -7.50 5.07 14.47
N PRO A 35 -7.47 5.98 13.49
CA PRO A 35 -6.67 5.78 12.29
C PRO A 35 -5.19 5.86 12.65
N THR A 36 -4.44 4.80 12.30
CA THR A 36 -3.00 4.71 12.53
C THR A 36 -2.30 4.38 11.22
N ALA A 37 -1.24 5.10 10.88
CA ALA A 37 -0.41 4.83 9.71
C ALA A 37 0.86 4.08 10.13
N LEU A 38 1.05 2.87 9.62
CA LEU A 38 2.16 1.99 9.94
C LEU A 38 3.02 1.72 8.70
N PRO A 39 4.35 1.77 8.79
CA PRO A 39 5.21 1.49 7.64
C PRO A 39 5.22 0.00 7.31
N ALA A 40 5.13 -0.36 6.02
CA ALA A 40 5.31 -1.74 5.57
C ALA A 40 5.90 -1.81 4.15
N ARG A 41 6.56 -2.93 3.84
CA ARG A 41 6.92 -3.26 2.46
C ARG A 41 5.73 -3.87 1.75
N ILE A 42 5.53 -3.46 0.51
CA ILE A 42 4.43 -3.96 -0.32
C ILE A 42 4.95 -4.55 -1.64
N ARG A 43 4.11 -5.37 -2.26
CA ARG A 43 4.18 -5.69 -3.69
C ARG A 43 2.80 -5.74 -4.29
N ILE A 44 2.78 -5.52 -5.60
CA ILE A 44 1.59 -5.69 -6.41
C ILE A 44 1.65 -7.03 -7.13
N LEU A 45 0.62 -7.84 -6.95
CA LEU A 45 0.42 -9.11 -7.63
C LEU A 45 -0.64 -8.92 -8.72
N ASN A 46 -0.32 -9.34 -9.95
CA ASN A 46 -1.21 -9.32 -11.12
C ASN A 46 -1.87 -7.95 -11.39
N ARG A 47 -1.25 -6.82 -10.97
CA ARG A 47 -1.81 -5.46 -11.05
C ARG A 47 -3.17 -5.27 -10.34
N GLU A 48 -3.58 -6.22 -9.48
CA GLU A 48 -4.92 -6.23 -8.87
C GLU A 48 -4.89 -6.35 -7.35
N LYS A 49 -3.89 -7.03 -6.80
CA LYS A 49 -3.80 -7.34 -5.36
C LYS A 49 -2.52 -6.74 -4.78
N ILE A 50 -2.60 -6.21 -3.57
CA ILE A 50 -1.44 -5.77 -2.79
C ILE A 50 -1.11 -6.86 -1.78
N LEU A 51 0.15 -7.27 -1.74
CA LEU A 51 0.71 -8.07 -0.67
C LEU A 51 1.50 -7.16 0.27
N ILE A 52 1.27 -7.28 1.56
CA ILE A 52 1.92 -6.54 2.64
C ILE A 52 2.73 -7.53 3.47
N ALA A 53 4.03 -7.29 3.59
CA ALA A 53 4.88 -8.00 4.55
C ALA A 53 4.88 -7.24 5.89
N SER A 54 4.29 -7.83 6.93
CA SER A 54 4.23 -7.20 8.26
C SER A 54 4.49 -8.17 9.42
N THR A 55 5.15 -7.66 10.46
CA THR A 55 5.18 -8.26 11.81
C THR A 55 4.29 -7.50 12.80
N ASP A 56 3.65 -6.41 12.37
CA ASP A 56 2.82 -5.58 13.23
C ASP A 56 1.48 -6.24 13.51
N THR A 57 1.22 -6.53 14.79
CA THR A 57 0.01 -7.21 15.25
C THR A 57 -1.28 -6.51 14.81
N SER A 58 -1.28 -5.19 14.66
CA SER A 58 -2.48 -4.43 14.27
C SER A 58 -2.87 -4.72 12.82
N ILE A 59 -1.88 -4.77 11.93
CA ILE A 59 -2.09 -5.13 10.51
C ILE A 59 -2.55 -6.59 10.40
N LEU A 60 -1.91 -7.49 11.15
CA LEU A 60 -2.25 -8.92 11.14
C LEU A 60 -3.66 -9.18 11.67
N LEU A 61 -4.04 -8.53 12.78
CA LEU A 61 -5.35 -8.69 13.38
C LEU A 61 -6.46 -8.08 12.49
N ALA A 62 -6.18 -6.96 11.82
CA ALA A 62 -7.10 -6.38 10.84
C ALA A 62 -7.36 -7.35 9.68
N ALA A 63 -6.31 -7.99 9.15
CA ALA A 63 -6.43 -9.00 8.10
C ALA A 63 -7.23 -10.24 8.55
N GLN A 64 -6.99 -10.74 9.77
CA GLN A 64 -7.75 -11.85 10.34
C GLN A 64 -9.25 -11.53 10.52
N ARG A 65 -9.59 -10.25 10.69
CA ARG A 65 -10.96 -9.77 10.89
C ARG A 65 -11.64 -9.34 9.59
N HIS A 66 -10.94 -9.40 8.46
CA HIS A 66 -11.42 -8.84 7.20
C HIS A 66 -11.78 -7.35 7.32
N ASP A 67 -10.96 -6.60 8.06
CA ASP A 67 -11.09 -5.15 8.16
C ASP A 67 -10.57 -4.49 6.86
N VAL A 68 -11.04 -3.27 6.60
CA VAL A 68 -10.50 -2.45 5.52
C VAL A 68 -9.10 -1.96 5.90
N LEU A 69 -8.15 -2.16 4.99
CA LEU A 69 -6.84 -1.50 5.03
C LEU A 69 -6.71 -0.56 3.84
N THR A 70 -5.94 0.50 4.06
CA THR A 70 -5.56 1.45 3.02
C THR A 70 -4.05 1.53 2.93
N VAL A 71 -3.52 1.43 1.73
CA VAL A 71 -2.11 1.53 1.40
C VAL A 71 -1.88 2.89 0.75
N GLN A 72 -0.92 3.63 1.28
CA GLN A 72 -0.57 4.96 0.79
C GLN A 72 0.91 5.02 0.46
N VAL A 73 1.20 5.55 -0.72
CA VAL A 73 2.54 5.85 -1.20
C VAL A 73 2.53 7.27 -1.77
N ASP A 74 3.68 7.93 -1.72
CA ASP A 74 3.88 9.29 -2.16
C ASP A 74 5.32 9.47 -2.60
N GLY A 75 5.56 10.52 -3.39
CA GLY A 75 6.91 10.86 -3.82
C GLY A 75 6.95 12.11 -4.67
N VAL A 76 8.09 12.27 -5.34
CA VAL A 76 8.36 13.35 -6.31
C VAL A 76 8.71 12.69 -7.65
N ASP A 77 8.23 13.25 -8.77
CA ASP A 77 8.59 12.77 -10.11
C ASP A 77 9.84 13.49 -10.68
N GLU A 78 10.26 13.13 -11.90
CA GLU A 78 11.46 13.70 -12.53
C GLU A 78 11.32 15.20 -12.86
N GLN A 79 10.09 15.71 -12.87
CA GLN A 79 9.75 17.10 -13.12
C GLN A 79 9.55 17.91 -11.82
N ASP A 80 9.93 17.33 -10.68
CA ASP A 80 9.78 17.92 -9.34
C ASP A 80 8.32 18.11 -8.89
N HIS A 81 7.36 17.42 -9.53
CA HIS A 81 5.98 17.40 -9.07
C HIS A 81 5.80 16.40 -7.94
N THR A 82 5.00 16.76 -6.95
CA THR A 82 4.64 15.83 -5.87
C THR A 82 3.47 14.97 -6.30
N TRP A 83 3.44 13.73 -5.84
CA TRP A 83 2.34 12.82 -6.15
C TRP A 83 2.03 11.93 -4.96
N SER A 84 0.79 11.46 -4.91
CA SER A 84 0.34 10.46 -3.93
C SER A 84 -0.61 9.47 -4.57
N VAL A 85 -0.55 8.22 -4.12
CA VAL A 85 -1.48 7.15 -4.50
C VAL A 85 -1.98 6.47 -3.24
N VAL A 86 -3.28 6.23 -3.22
CA VAL A 86 -4.01 5.54 -2.16
C VAL A 86 -4.78 4.38 -2.76
N ALA A 87 -4.59 3.18 -2.21
CA ALA A 87 -5.32 1.98 -2.58
C ALA A 87 -5.97 1.34 -1.36
N SER A 88 -7.24 0.99 -1.43
CA SER A 88 -7.99 0.40 -0.31
C SER A 88 -8.70 -0.87 -0.71
N GLY A 89 -8.82 -1.78 0.25
CA GLY A 89 -9.47 -3.07 0.09
C GLY A 89 -9.72 -3.75 1.42
N ILE A 90 -10.49 -4.83 1.37
CA ILE A 90 -10.70 -5.71 2.53
C ILE A 90 -9.49 -6.61 2.64
N ALA A 91 -8.81 -6.56 3.77
CA ALA A 91 -7.61 -7.36 3.99
C ALA A 91 -7.95 -8.80 4.35
N GLU A 92 -7.04 -9.70 4.02
CA GLU A 92 -7.09 -11.11 4.40
C GLU A 92 -5.69 -11.62 4.70
N VAL A 93 -5.60 -12.70 5.47
CA VAL A 93 -4.32 -13.42 5.62
C VAL A 93 -4.01 -14.08 4.26
N ALA A 94 -2.85 -13.78 3.70
CA ALA A 94 -2.47 -14.30 2.39
C ALA A 94 -2.31 -15.83 2.43
N ALA A 95 -2.67 -16.49 1.32
CA ALA A 95 -2.50 -17.93 1.18
C ALA A 95 -1.01 -18.28 1.03
N GLU A 96 -0.59 -19.48 1.47
CA GLU A 96 0.80 -19.96 1.36
C GLU A 96 1.34 -19.98 -0.09
N SER A 97 0.45 -20.06 -1.08
CA SER A 97 0.81 -20.02 -2.50
C SER A 97 1.10 -18.62 -3.04
N GLU A 98 0.69 -17.55 -2.33
CA GLU A 98 1.04 -16.18 -2.66
C GLU A 98 2.50 -15.92 -2.23
N GLN A 99 3.45 -16.35 -3.07
CA GLN A 99 4.88 -16.31 -2.75
C GLN A 99 5.46 -14.90 -2.82
N MET A 100 6.30 -14.59 -1.83
CA MET A 100 6.82 -13.26 -1.54
C MET A 100 8.37 -13.23 -1.55
N ASN A 101 8.99 -14.17 -2.28
CA ASN A 101 10.43 -14.41 -2.23
C ASN A 101 11.24 -13.11 -2.47
N ASP A 102 10.83 -12.27 -3.42
CA ASP A 102 11.55 -11.03 -3.76
C ASP A 102 11.27 -9.82 -2.84
N VAL A 103 10.24 -9.87 -2.01
CA VAL A 103 9.94 -8.78 -1.05
C VAL A 103 10.70 -8.98 0.24
N LEU A 104 10.84 -10.25 0.61
CA LEU A 104 11.55 -10.71 1.79
C LEU A 104 13.03 -10.95 1.52
N ALA A 105 13.44 -11.07 0.25
CA ALA A 105 14.84 -11.24 -0.16
C ALA A 105 15.79 -10.16 0.40
N GLY A 106 15.28 -8.95 0.64
CA GLY A 106 16.03 -7.85 1.26
C GLY A 106 16.02 -7.85 2.80
N ALA A 107 15.41 -8.84 3.44
CA ALA A 107 15.24 -8.92 4.89
C ALA A 107 15.59 -10.33 5.41
N PRO A 108 16.90 -10.67 5.49
CA PRO A 108 17.32 -11.92 6.12
C PRO A 108 16.72 -12.02 7.53
N GLY A 109 15.90 -13.06 7.77
CA GLY A 109 15.27 -13.29 9.07
C GLY A 109 13.89 -12.64 9.29
N PHE A 110 13.21 -12.16 8.24
CA PHE A 110 11.82 -11.73 8.37
C PHE A 110 10.89 -12.91 8.70
N SER A 111 10.39 -12.96 9.94
CA SER A 111 9.40 -13.94 10.44
C SER A 111 7.96 -13.42 10.43
N GLY A 112 7.70 -12.34 9.70
CA GLY A 112 6.36 -11.77 9.61
C GLY A 112 5.42 -12.56 8.73
N GLN A 113 4.13 -12.24 8.85
CA GLN A 113 3.09 -12.85 8.03
C GLN A 113 2.77 -11.97 6.83
N LEU A 114 2.16 -12.60 5.83
CA LEU A 114 1.68 -11.92 4.63
C LEU A 114 0.20 -11.59 4.78
N VAL A 115 -0.12 -10.34 4.52
CA VAL A 115 -1.49 -9.85 4.40
C VAL A 115 -1.71 -9.49 2.95
N SER A 116 -2.87 -9.83 2.41
CA SER A 116 -3.25 -9.42 1.07
C SER A 116 -4.52 -8.59 1.08
N LEU A 117 -4.67 -7.70 0.09
CA LEU A 117 -5.92 -7.00 -0.17
C LEU A 117 -6.09 -6.76 -1.68
N PRO A 118 -7.31 -6.87 -2.23
CA PRO A 118 -7.58 -6.39 -3.57
C PRO A 118 -7.53 -4.86 -3.61
N MET A 119 -7.13 -4.29 -4.74
CA MET A 119 -7.18 -2.85 -4.99
C MET A 119 -8.59 -2.44 -5.44
N SER A 120 -9.55 -2.51 -4.51
CA SER A 120 -10.96 -2.21 -4.77
C SER A 120 -11.19 -0.74 -5.10
N VAL A 121 -10.50 0.15 -4.39
CA VAL A 121 -10.50 1.60 -4.64
C VAL A 121 -9.07 2.05 -4.83
N VAL A 122 -8.78 2.77 -5.92
CA VAL A 122 -7.47 3.35 -6.21
C VAL A 122 -7.67 4.80 -6.61
N VAL A 123 -6.94 5.71 -5.96
CA VAL A 123 -6.96 7.14 -6.23
C VAL A 123 -5.52 7.64 -6.27
N GLY A 124 -5.18 8.40 -7.29
CA GLY A 124 -3.88 9.05 -7.40
C GLY A 124 -4.01 10.49 -7.83
N GLN A 125 -3.11 11.32 -7.29
CA GLN A 125 -3.05 12.75 -7.57
C GLN A 125 -1.60 13.17 -7.76
N ARG A 126 -1.38 14.14 -8.63
CA ARG A 126 -0.12 14.85 -8.83
C ARG A 126 -0.37 16.36 -8.70
N HIS A 127 0.52 17.05 -7.98
CA HIS A 127 0.44 18.46 -7.62
C HIS A 127 1.66 19.23 -8.11
#